data_AF-A0A0C9XDN3-F1
#
_entry.id   AF-A0A0C9XDN3-F1
#
_cell.length_a   1.000
_cell.length_b   1.000
_cell.length_c   1.000
_cell.angle_alpha   90.00
_cell.angle_beta   90.00
_cell.angle_gamma   90.00
#
_symmetry.space_group_name_H-M   'P 1'
#
loop_
_entity.id
_entity.type
_entity.pdbx_description
1 polymer ?
#
loop_
_entity_poly.entity_id
_entity_poly.type
_entity_poly.pdbx_seq_one_letter_code
_entity_poly.pdbx_strand_id
1 'polypeptide(L)'
;MDIDRLTINEQNQYMKEGKCFRCGKTGHVQRRKPTGFLVRRLVTTSRPSKRLSIRSIRIRSVPGSDSKSMHVKTRIINGEKSVEIKALIDSGAQGNFMDEEFAKKHRIPIVRLKKEIKVSNVDESPNKSGPIRFETRLPTKIDVKTISTRYLISDI
;
A
#
# COMPACT_ATOMS: atom_id res chain seq x y z
N MET A 1 -1.93 30.40 7.74
CA MET A 1 -2.51 29.68 8.87
C MET A 1 -1.97 28.25 8.85
N ASP A 2 -1.40 27.80 9.95
CA ASP A 2 -0.93 26.41 10.07
C ASP A 2 -2.12 25.46 10.08
N ILE A 3 -2.18 24.58 9.07
CA ILE A 3 -3.27 23.61 8.89
C ILE A 3 -3.26 22.56 10.01
N ASP A 4 -2.11 22.33 10.64
CA ASP A 4 -1.90 21.33 11.68
C ASP A 4 -2.39 21.79 13.07
N ARG A 5 -3.04 22.96 13.18
CA ARG A 5 -3.59 23.50 14.44
C ARG A 5 -5.12 23.51 14.54
N LEU A 6 -5.85 23.13 13.49
CA LEU A 6 -7.32 23.10 13.54
C LEU A 6 -7.80 21.82 14.24
N THR A 7 -8.66 21.99 15.24
CA THR A 7 -9.32 20.87 15.92
C THR A 7 -10.27 20.13 14.97
N ILE A 8 -10.60 18.89 15.29
CA ILE A 8 -11.51 18.04 14.49
C ILE A 8 -12.87 18.75 14.29
N ASN A 9 -13.35 19.48 15.30
CA ASN A 9 -14.62 20.19 15.25
C ASN A 9 -14.59 21.36 14.26
N GLU A 10 -13.52 22.15 14.27
CA GLU A 10 -13.33 23.26 13.33
C GLU A 10 -13.18 22.74 11.89
N GLN A 11 -12.53 21.60 11.71
CA GLN A 11 -12.41 20.96 10.39
C GLN A 11 -13.78 20.51 9.85
N ASN A 12 -14.63 19.94 10.69
CA ASN A 12 -15.99 19.54 10.31
C ASN A 12 -16.85 20.75 9.93
N GLN A 13 -16.69 21.87 10.63
CA GLN A 13 -17.39 23.11 10.30
C GLN A 13 -16.93 23.68 8.95
N TYR A 14 -15.62 23.69 8.67
CA TYR A 14 -15.09 24.11 7.37
C TYR A 14 -15.61 23.24 6.21
N MET A 15 -15.76 21.92 6.43
CA MET A 15 -16.36 21.02 5.44
C MET A 15 -17.84 21.32 5.22
N LYS A 16 -18.59 21.57 6.30
CA LYS A 16 -20.01 21.92 6.24
C LYS A 16 -20.25 23.25 5.51
N GLU A 17 -19.35 24.21 5.70
CA GLU A 17 -19.40 25.54 5.08
C GLU A 17 -18.71 25.62 3.70
N GLY A 18 -18.12 24.51 3.23
CA GLY A 18 -17.45 24.45 1.92
C GLY A 18 -16.22 25.35 1.79
N LYS A 19 -15.54 25.66 2.89
CA LYS A 19 -14.39 26.57 2.95
C LYS A 19 -13.08 25.84 2.69
N CYS A 20 -12.18 26.47 1.95
CA CYS A 20 -10.83 25.96 1.73
C CYS A 20 -9.99 26.00 3.02
N PHE A 21 -9.42 24.87 3.43
CA PHE A 21 -8.59 24.76 4.64
C PHE A 21 -7.31 25.62 4.63
N ARG A 22 -6.88 26.12 3.46
CA ARG A 22 -5.67 26.94 3.35
C ARG A 22 -5.96 28.45 3.44
N CYS A 23 -7.05 28.90 2.84
CA CYS A 23 -7.34 30.33 2.70
C CYS A 23 -8.71 30.76 3.27
N GLY A 24 -9.53 29.84 3.77
CA GLY A 24 -10.83 30.10 4.40
C GLY A 24 -11.96 30.57 3.46
N LYS A 25 -11.69 30.67 2.16
CA LYS A 25 -12.67 31.13 1.16
C LYS A 25 -13.47 29.97 0.57
N THR A 26 -14.70 30.26 0.15
CA THR A 26 -15.58 29.34 -0.59
C THR A 26 -15.28 29.38 -2.10
N GLY A 27 -15.85 28.45 -2.87
CA GLY A 27 -15.67 28.37 -4.33
C GLY A 27 -14.53 27.47 -4.81
N HIS A 28 -13.66 27.02 -3.90
CA HIS A 28 -12.73 25.91 -4.15
C HIS A 28 -12.51 25.14 -2.86
N VAL A 29 -12.35 23.82 -2.97
CA VAL A 29 -11.96 22.98 -1.84
C VAL A 29 -10.60 22.38 -2.18
N GLN A 30 -9.57 22.81 -1.47
CA GLN A 30 -8.30 22.10 -1.54
C GLN A 30 -8.51 20.74 -0.86
N ARG A 31 -8.35 19.65 -1.63
CA ARG A 31 -8.24 18.32 -1.04
C ARG A 31 -7.17 18.40 0.04
N ARG A 32 -7.44 17.80 1.21
CA ARG A 32 -6.39 17.54 2.18
C ARG A 32 -5.16 17.07 1.41
N LYS A 33 -4.02 17.72 1.62
CA LYS A 33 -2.76 17.04 1.33
C LYS A 33 -2.91 15.67 1.99
N PRO A 34 -2.53 14.56 1.35
CA PRO A 34 -2.44 13.32 2.08
C PRO A 34 -1.48 13.59 3.23
N THR A 35 -2.01 13.84 4.42
CA THR A 35 -1.29 13.75 5.70
C THR A 35 -1.21 12.27 6.05
N GLY A 36 -0.87 11.48 5.02
CA GLY A 36 -0.63 10.06 5.11
C GLY A 36 0.86 9.88 5.26
N PHE A 37 1.20 9.06 6.25
CA PHE A 37 2.50 8.71 6.79
C PHE A 37 3.61 8.28 5.79
N LEU A 38 3.30 8.17 4.50
CA LEU A 38 4.25 7.73 3.47
C LEU A 38 4.31 8.69 2.26
N VAL A 39 4.59 9.97 2.53
CA VAL A 39 4.93 10.92 1.45
C VAL A 39 6.37 10.70 1.01
N ARG A 40 6.58 9.80 0.04
CA ARG A 40 7.79 9.87 -0.78
C ARG A 40 7.72 11.19 -1.55
N ARG A 41 8.72 12.07 -1.38
CA ARG A 41 8.95 13.18 -2.32
C ARG A 41 9.34 12.54 -3.65
N LEU A 42 8.35 12.23 -4.47
CA LEU A 42 8.54 11.67 -5.80
C LEU A 42 9.18 12.76 -6.66
N VAL A 43 10.48 12.64 -6.93
CA VAL A 43 10.99 13.12 -8.21
C VAL A 43 10.30 12.25 -9.25
N THR A 44 9.33 12.84 -9.94
CA THR A 44 8.50 12.20 -10.95
C THR A 44 9.36 11.73 -12.09
N THR A 45 9.66 10.43 -12.13
CA THR A 45 10.08 9.79 -13.37
C THR A 45 9.10 8.68 -13.71
N SER A 46 8.33 8.97 -14.76
CA SER A 46 7.72 8.07 -15.75
C SER A 46 6.37 7.40 -15.47
N ARG A 47 5.44 7.80 -16.35
CA ARG A 47 4.14 7.24 -16.76
C ARG A 47 2.92 7.45 -15.83
N PRO A 48 1.88 8.17 -16.31
CA PRO A 48 0.59 8.19 -15.62
C PRO A 48 -0.01 6.78 -15.69
N SER A 49 -0.13 6.12 -14.54
CA SER A 49 -0.97 4.93 -14.46
C SER A 49 -2.38 5.33 -14.86
N LYS A 50 -3.01 4.63 -15.82
CA LYS A 50 -4.42 4.85 -16.17
C LYS A 50 -5.22 4.70 -14.89
N ARG A 51 -5.71 5.81 -14.34
CA ARG A 51 -6.42 5.84 -13.07
C ARG A 51 -7.80 5.21 -13.27
N LEU A 52 -7.89 3.92 -12.98
CA LEU A 52 -9.19 3.24 -12.91
C LEU A 52 -9.93 3.76 -11.68
N SER A 53 -11.09 4.39 -11.91
CA SER A 53 -12.00 4.73 -10.82
C SER A 53 -12.86 3.52 -10.51
N ILE A 54 -12.44 2.74 -9.51
CA ILE A 54 -13.32 1.72 -8.92
C ILE A 54 -14.34 2.48 -8.06
N ARG A 55 -15.62 2.41 -8.41
CA ARG A 55 -16.70 3.16 -7.72
C ARG A 55 -17.02 2.55 -6.35
N SER A 56 -17.02 1.22 -6.26
CA SER A 56 -17.22 0.47 -5.02
C SER A 56 -16.75 -0.97 -5.17
N ILE A 57 -16.14 -1.53 -4.14
CA ILE A 57 -15.90 -2.97 -4.00
C ILE A 57 -16.95 -3.51 -3.01
N ARG A 58 -17.77 -4.47 -3.43
CA ARG A 58 -18.73 -5.13 -2.53
C ARG A 58 -18.12 -6.42 -2.02
N ILE A 59 -17.76 -6.43 -0.75
CA ILE A 59 -17.30 -7.64 -0.06
C ILE A 59 -18.55 -8.30 0.53
N ARG A 60 -18.84 -9.55 0.15
CA ARG A 60 -19.91 -10.32 0.77
C ARG A 60 -19.34 -11.00 2.01
N SER A 61 -19.76 -10.54 3.19
CA SER A 61 -19.55 -11.34 4.41
C SER A 61 -20.38 -12.62 4.29
N VAL A 62 -19.76 -13.75 4.59
CA VAL A 62 -20.45 -15.04 4.68
C VAL A 62 -20.94 -15.16 6.12
N PRO A 63 -22.23 -15.43 6.38
CA PRO A 63 -22.73 -15.63 7.73
C PRO A 63 -21.88 -16.69 8.47
N GLY A 64 -21.38 -16.35 9.66
CA GLY A 64 -20.46 -17.20 10.44
C GLY A 64 -18.97 -17.06 10.09
N SER A 65 -18.60 -16.15 9.17
CA SER A 65 -17.21 -15.80 8.88
C SER A 65 -16.82 -14.49 9.57
N ASP A 66 -16.09 -14.60 10.67
CA ASP A 66 -15.49 -13.45 11.39
C ASP A 66 -14.17 -12.98 10.75
N SER A 67 -13.94 -13.31 9.48
CA SER A 67 -12.67 -13.00 8.83
C SER A 67 -12.49 -11.48 8.64
N LYS A 68 -11.56 -10.90 9.41
CA LYS A 68 -11.17 -9.48 9.32
C LYS A 68 -10.14 -9.21 8.22
N SER A 69 -9.87 -10.18 7.35
CA SER A 69 -8.83 -10.09 6.32
C SER A 69 -9.29 -10.66 4.98
N MET A 70 -8.81 -10.05 3.91
CA MET A 70 -9.10 -10.49 2.55
C MET A 70 -7.88 -11.16 1.93
N HIS A 71 -8.07 -12.36 1.39
CA HIS A 71 -7.01 -13.09 0.71
C HIS A 71 -7.40 -13.40 -0.73
N VAL A 72 -6.43 -13.30 -1.64
CA VAL A 72 -6.57 -13.73 -3.03
C VAL A 72 -5.65 -14.92 -3.28
N LYS A 73 -6.18 -15.97 -3.92
CA LYS A 73 -5.35 -17.06 -4.44
C LYS A 73 -4.51 -16.51 -5.58
N THR A 74 -3.20 -16.63 -5.48
CA THR A 74 -2.26 -16.16 -6.48
C THR A 74 -1.15 -17.18 -6.66
N ARG A 75 -0.55 -17.21 -7.84
CA ARG A 75 0.56 -18.10 -8.16
C ARG A 75 1.81 -17.29 -8.46
N ILE A 76 2.86 -17.50 -7.66
CA ILE A 76 4.17 -16.91 -7.91
C ILE A 76 4.96 -17.87 -8.79
N ILE A 77 5.57 -17.35 -9.85
CA ILE A 77 6.36 -18.13 -10.81
C ILE A 77 7.84 -17.75 -10.63
N ASN A 78 8.69 -18.76 -10.42
CA ASN A 78 10.13 -18.63 -10.27
C ASN A 78 10.82 -19.61 -11.24
N GLY A 79 11.07 -19.14 -12.46
CA GLY A 79 11.52 -20.01 -13.56
C GLY A 79 10.49 -21.09 -13.86
N GLU A 80 10.91 -22.36 -13.84
CA GLU A 80 10.05 -23.52 -14.05
C GLU A 80 9.19 -23.85 -12.82
N LYS A 81 9.54 -23.33 -11.64
CA LYS A 81 8.80 -23.58 -10.40
C LYS A 81 7.66 -22.58 -10.25
N SER A 82 6.55 -23.05 -9.68
CA SER A 82 5.47 -22.16 -9.29
C SER A 82 4.87 -22.58 -7.96
N VAL A 83 4.41 -21.60 -7.19
CA VAL A 83 3.83 -21.81 -5.86
C VAL A 83 2.50 -21.09 -5.81
N GLU A 84 1.43 -21.82 -5.49
CA GLU A 84 0.14 -21.22 -5.18
C GLU A 84 0.13 -20.75 -3.73
N ILE A 85 -0.25 -19.50 -3.50
CA ILE A 85 -0.33 -18.88 -2.18
C ILE A 85 -1.66 -18.14 -2.00
N LYS A 86 -2.04 -17.93 -0.75
CA LYS A 86 -3.10 -16.99 -0.37
C LYS A 86 -2.44 -15.66 0.01
N ALA A 87 -2.42 -14.69 -0.91
CA ALA A 87 -1.85 -13.38 -0.65
C ALA A 87 -2.88 -12.48 0.05
N LEU A 88 -2.44 -11.77 1.09
CA LEU A 88 -3.24 -10.77 1.79
C LEU A 88 -3.43 -9.53 0.91
N ILE A 89 -4.67 -9.03 0.85
CA ILE A 89 -4.97 -7.72 0.28
C ILE A 89 -4.98 -6.71 1.42
N ASP A 90 -3.96 -5.86 1.46
CA ASP A 90 -3.81 -4.83 2.49
C ASP A 90 -3.75 -3.44 1.84
N SER A 91 -4.79 -2.64 2.06
CA SER A 91 -4.84 -1.25 1.61
C SER A 91 -4.00 -0.29 2.46
N GLY A 92 -3.54 -0.71 3.64
CA GLY A 92 -2.62 0.04 4.50
C GLY A 92 -1.17 -0.03 4.01
N ALA A 93 -0.84 -1.01 3.19
CA ALA A 93 0.47 -1.22 2.60
C ALA A 93 0.72 -0.30 1.39
N GLN A 94 1.88 0.38 1.35
CA GLN A 94 2.28 1.21 0.20
C GLN A 94 2.86 0.39 -0.97
N GLY A 95 3.22 -0.87 -0.75
CA GLY A 95 3.84 -1.73 -1.75
C GLY A 95 3.41 -3.17 -1.60
N ASN A 96 3.89 -4.02 -2.51
CA ASN A 96 3.75 -5.46 -2.37
C ASN A 96 4.92 -5.98 -1.54
N PHE A 97 4.61 -6.75 -0.51
CA PHE A 97 5.59 -7.33 0.39
C PHE A 97 5.63 -8.84 0.20
N MET A 98 6.80 -9.43 0.43
CA MET A 98 7.02 -10.87 0.44
C MET A 98 7.83 -11.21 1.68
N ASP A 99 7.35 -12.22 2.40
CA ASP A 99 8.01 -12.72 3.59
C ASP A 99 9.41 -13.27 3.25
N GLU A 100 10.37 -12.97 4.12
CA GLU A 100 11.77 -13.36 3.92
C GLU A 100 11.96 -14.88 4.03
N GLU A 101 11.29 -15.53 4.98
CA GLU A 101 11.38 -16.98 5.13
C GLU A 101 10.76 -17.71 3.94
N PHE A 102 9.63 -17.20 3.44
CA PHE A 102 8.99 -17.67 2.21
C PHE A 102 9.95 -17.57 1.02
N ALA A 103 10.61 -16.42 0.84
CA ALA A 103 11.59 -16.24 -0.23
C ALA A 103 12.75 -17.25 -0.13
N LYS A 104 13.30 -17.46 1.07
CA LYS A 104 14.36 -18.43 1.34
C LYS A 104 13.89 -19.86 1.06
N LYS A 105 12.75 -20.26 1.61
CA LYS A 105 12.15 -21.60 1.45
C LYS A 105 11.93 -21.97 -0.01
N HIS A 106 11.47 -21.02 -0.82
CA HIS A 106 11.18 -21.23 -2.23
C HIS A 106 12.36 -20.90 -3.16
N ARG A 107 13.54 -20.60 -2.60
CA ARG A 107 14.77 -20.25 -3.33
C ARG A 107 14.51 -19.15 -4.36
N ILE A 108 13.74 -18.14 -3.94
CA ILE A 108 13.45 -16.97 -4.75
C ILE A 108 14.71 -16.09 -4.80
N PRO A 109 15.17 -15.69 -6.00
CA PRO A 109 16.29 -14.76 -6.10
C PRO A 109 15.86 -13.39 -5.57
N ILE A 110 16.62 -12.87 -4.61
CA ILE A 110 16.45 -11.53 -4.05
C ILE A 110 17.68 -10.67 -4.39
N VAL A 111 17.46 -9.39 -4.65
CA VAL A 111 18.50 -8.43 -4.98
C VAL A 111 18.50 -7.29 -3.96
N ARG A 112 19.70 -6.82 -3.60
CA ARG A 112 19.86 -5.71 -2.65
C ARG A 112 19.44 -4.39 -3.28
N LEU A 113 18.71 -3.59 -2.53
CA LEU A 113 18.32 -2.23 -2.92
C LEU A 113 19.53 -1.29 -2.90
N LYS A 114 19.60 -0.37 -3.88
CA LYS A 114 20.61 0.71 -3.89
C LYS A 114 20.48 1.65 -2.69
N LYS A 115 19.24 1.85 -2.22
CA LYS A 115 18.91 2.66 -1.05
C LYS A 115 17.88 1.93 -0.22
N GLU A 116 18.20 1.73 1.04
CA GLU A 116 17.31 1.07 2.01
C GLU A 116 16.04 1.89 2.22
N ILE A 117 14.93 1.19 2.46
CA ILE A 117 13.63 1.81 2.71
C ILE A 117 13.37 1.71 4.20
N LYS A 118 13.37 2.86 4.88
CA LYS A 118 12.91 2.94 6.26
C LYS A 118 11.40 2.73 6.29
N VAL A 119 10.95 1.79 7.12
CA VAL A 119 9.55 1.45 7.30
C VAL A 119 9.21 1.53 8.79
N SER A 120 8.00 2.01 9.06
CA SER A 120 7.42 2.12 10.39
C SER A 120 5.99 1.59 10.31
N ASN A 121 5.51 1.02 11.40
CA ASN A 121 4.14 0.54 11.53
C ASN A 121 3.16 1.72 11.67
N VAL A 122 1.86 1.43 11.65
CA VAL A 122 0.79 2.43 11.80
C VAL A 122 0.87 3.17 13.14
N ASP A 123 1.34 2.49 14.19
CA ASP A 123 1.55 3.03 15.53
C ASP A 123 2.91 3.74 15.69
N GLU A 124 3.59 4.05 14.59
CA GLU A 124 4.92 4.67 14.52
C GLU A 124 6.07 3.83 15.11
N SER A 125 5.79 2.63 15.62
CA SER A 125 6.82 1.70 16.04
C SER A 125 7.70 1.32 14.84
N PRO A 126 9.02 1.11 15.03
CA PRO A 126 9.85 0.55 13.99
C PRO A 126 9.31 -0.81 13.56
N ASN A 127 9.38 -1.09 12.26
CA ASN A 127 9.14 -2.45 11.80
C ASN A 127 10.13 -3.41 12.50
N LYS A 128 9.67 -4.58 12.94
CA LYS A 128 10.48 -5.53 13.75
C LYS A 128 11.77 -5.94 13.03
N SER A 129 11.69 -6.10 11.72
CA SER A 129 12.80 -6.53 10.87
C SER A 129 13.69 -5.36 10.40
N GLY A 130 13.42 -4.14 10.87
CA GLY A 130 14.18 -2.94 10.52
C GLY A 130 13.92 -2.45 9.08
N PRO A 131 14.87 -1.71 8.47
CA PRO A 131 14.69 -1.17 7.13
C PRO A 131 14.73 -2.28 6.08
N ILE A 132 13.92 -2.12 5.04
CA ILE A 132 13.88 -3.04 3.91
C ILE A 132 15.13 -2.84 3.07
N ARG A 133 15.85 -3.95 2.84
CA ARG A 133 17.15 -3.98 2.14
C ARG A 133 17.10 -4.74 0.83
N PHE A 134 16.09 -5.59 0.62
CA PHE A 134 16.03 -6.49 -0.53
C PHE A 134 14.70 -6.36 -1.28
N GLU A 135 14.74 -6.64 -2.57
CA GLU A 135 13.58 -6.75 -3.45
C GLU A 135 13.70 -7.98 -4.33
N THR A 136 12.58 -8.40 -4.92
CA THR A 136 12.56 -9.32 -6.05
C THR A 136 11.52 -8.86 -7.08
N ARG A 137 11.65 -9.33 -8.32
CA ARG A 137 10.63 -9.16 -9.36
C ARG A 137 10.29 -10.52 -9.92
N LEU A 138 9.04 -10.94 -9.75
CA LEU A 138 8.56 -12.24 -10.20
C LEU A 138 7.26 -12.10 -11.00
N PRO A 139 7.02 -12.95 -12.00
CA PRO A 139 5.70 -13.09 -12.58
C PRO A 139 4.73 -13.64 -11.52
N THR A 140 3.65 -12.92 -11.30
CA THR A 140 2.57 -13.27 -10.38
C THR A 140 1.30 -13.42 -11.17
N LYS A 141 0.69 -14.60 -11.12
CA LYS A 141 -0.59 -14.89 -11.75
C LYS A 141 -1.72 -14.74 -10.75
N ILE A 142 -2.59 -13.77 -11.00
CA ILE A 142 -3.83 -13.56 -10.28
C ILE A 142 -4.95 -13.88 -11.26
N ASP A 143 -5.65 -14.98 -11.02
CA ASP A 143 -6.68 -15.51 -11.93
C ASP A 143 -6.14 -15.68 -13.36
N VAL A 144 -6.72 -15.01 -14.36
CA VAL A 144 -6.29 -15.12 -15.78
C VAL A 144 -5.11 -14.20 -16.14
N LYS A 145 -4.68 -13.30 -15.25
CA LYS A 145 -3.65 -12.30 -15.55
C LYS A 145 -2.34 -12.63 -14.88
N THR A 146 -1.26 -12.64 -15.67
CA THR A 146 0.11 -12.71 -15.16
C THR A 146 0.76 -11.33 -15.25
N ILE A 147 1.27 -10.83 -14.13
CA ILE A 147 1.87 -9.49 -14.03
C ILE A 147 3.26 -9.63 -13.39
N SER A 148 4.27 -8.99 -14.00
CA SER A 148 5.57 -8.85 -13.35
C SER A 148 5.42 -7.95 -12.12
N THR A 149 5.57 -8.54 -10.94
CA THR A 149 5.31 -7.89 -9.67
C THR A 149 6.62 -7.68 -8.92
N ARG A 150 6.89 -6.44 -8.54
CA ARG A 150 7.98 -6.10 -7.62
C ARG A 150 7.53 -6.34 -6.19
N TYR A 151 8.27 -7.14 -5.45
CA TYR A 151 8.08 -7.41 -4.04
C TYR A 151 9.23 -6.82 -3.22
N LEU A 152 8.89 -6.16 -2.12
CA LEU A 152 9.82 -5.76 -1.08
C LEU A 152 9.93 -6.88 -0.05
N ILE A 153 11.15 -7.28 0.30
CA ILE A 153 11.36 -8.36 1.26
C ILE A 153 11.36 -7.76 2.68
N SER A 154 10.44 -8.24 3.50
CA SER A 154 10.30 -7.88 4.92
C SER A 154 9.75 -9.10 5.64
N ASP A 155 10.00 -9.23 6.93
CA ASP A 155 9.24 -10.14 7.78
C ASP A 155 7.91 -9.41 8.13
N ILE A 156 6.79 -10.09 7.83
CA ILE A 156 5.41 -9.55 7.77
C ILE A 156 4.46 -10.43 8.56
#